data_AF-A0A372ZRA2-F1
#
_entry.id   AF-A0A372ZRA2-F1
#
_cell.length_a   1.000
_cell.length_b   1.000
_cell.length_c   1.000
_cell.angle_alpha   90.00
_cell.angle_beta   90.00
_cell.angle_gamma   90.00
#
_symmetry.space_group_name_H-M   'P 1'
#
loop_
_entity.id
_entity.type
_entity.pdbx_description
1 polymer ?
#
loop_
_entity_poly.entity_id
_entity_poly.type
_entity_poly.pdbx_seq_one_letter_code
_entity_poly.pdbx_strand_id
1 'polypeptide(L)'
;MSRAEAVRVVNALGARWVGQVDPEGGTVLMPAGVWPLLGLLAPAGSPAVQGELTQALGLPPEAAAERARELLGLLEGIPAVGSALGLWTGERLRLRPEWSAGLPAGVHGRLSGDVRQDQARLDAWAARATGGLIDAMPVRLDRETRLVLAAALTVRTDWIRPFDEIDGPPEGPADAWGRPVRYLSRYTGLLDRAAVLESPTGLVTEVRVHGYGDISVHLLLGEPGASPGRVLATGIEALSGRHRRTTADRLPVGTPGPGLTIDRIRRYEPEDLLAVDVPRFTIGADHDLLARPDLFGLATLGTRSETEHRLPGLGGAEPLFIDGARQRATATFGPDGFRAASVTALGVAGGAAARPRPSYLRRIARAGFGRPFGFLAVHRTSGLLLAAGWVTDPDPATGVRA
;
A
#
# COMPACT_ATOMS: atom_id res chain seq x y z
N MET A 1 -7.38 16.09 17.36
CA MET A 1 -8.37 16.07 16.26
C MET A 1 -7.71 16.10 14.87
N SER A 2 -6.58 16.81 14.70
CA SER A 2 -5.89 17.03 13.43
C SER A 2 -5.35 15.79 12.69
N ARG A 3 -4.54 14.95 13.35
CA ARG A 3 -3.94 13.75 12.72
C ARG A 3 -4.95 12.70 12.26
N ALA A 4 -6.07 12.55 12.98
CA ALA A 4 -7.13 11.61 12.61
C ALA A 4 -7.84 12.04 11.31
N GLU A 5 -7.96 13.35 11.08
CA GLU A 5 -8.51 13.87 9.83
C GLU A 5 -7.57 13.60 8.65
N ALA A 6 -6.27 13.83 8.80
CA ALA A 6 -5.27 13.50 7.79
C ALA A 6 -5.33 12.01 7.39
N VAL A 7 -5.43 11.10 8.38
CA VAL A 7 -5.61 9.67 8.11
C VAL A 7 -6.91 9.38 7.35
N ARG A 8 -8.03 9.98 7.78
CA ARG A 8 -9.34 9.78 7.16
C ARG A 8 -9.34 10.17 5.68
N VAL A 9 -8.77 11.32 5.33
CA VAL A 9 -8.77 11.82 3.94
C VAL A 9 -7.82 11.03 3.04
N VAL A 10 -6.67 10.57 3.56
CA VAL A 10 -5.77 9.67 2.83
C VAL A 10 -6.45 8.33 2.55
N ASN A 11 -7.09 7.73 3.57
CA ASN A 11 -7.82 6.47 3.42
C ASN A 11 -9.00 6.63 2.46
N ALA A 12 -9.67 7.79 2.45
CA ALA A 12 -10.75 8.07 1.51
C ALA A 12 -10.26 8.17 0.06
N LEU A 13 -9.11 8.82 -0.19
CA LEU A 13 -8.47 8.81 -1.51
C LEU A 13 -8.11 7.38 -1.92
N GLY A 14 -7.50 6.60 -1.01
CA GLY A 14 -7.17 5.20 -1.24
C GLY A 14 -8.40 4.35 -1.61
N ALA A 15 -9.52 4.52 -0.91
CA ALA A 15 -10.77 3.81 -1.18
C ALA A 15 -11.34 4.12 -2.57
N ARG A 16 -11.31 5.39 -3.01
CA ARG A 16 -11.73 5.75 -4.36
C ARG A 16 -10.77 5.23 -5.42
N TRP A 17 -9.47 5.25 -5.15
CA TRP A 17 -8.45 4.79 -6.08
C TRP A 17 -8.53 3.28 -6.31
N VAL A 18 -8.68 2.47 -5.26
CA VAL A 18 -8.85 1.01 -5.42
C VAL A 18 -10.10 0.66 -6.24
N GLY A 19 -11.15 1.49 -6.18
CA GLY A 19 -12.37 1.33 -6.99
C GLY A 19 -12.16 1.47 -8.50
N GLN A 20 -11.00 1.97 -8.94
CA GLN A 20 -10.62 2.14 -10.36
C GLN A 20 -9.44 1.23 -10.77
N VAL A 21 -9.13 0.22 -9.95
CA VAL A 21 -8.11 -0.77 -10.26
C VAL A 21 -8.61 -1.71 -11.35
N ASP A 22 -7.74 -1.98 -12.32
CA ASP A 22 -7.97 -2.95 -13.39
C ASP A 22 -8.15 -4.35 -12.78
N PRO A 23 -9.27 -5.05 -13.06
CA PRO A 23 -9.50 -6.37 -12.52
C PRO A 23 -8.56 -7.45 -13.06
N GLU A 24 -7.95 -7.23 -14.23
CA GLU A 24 -7.11 -8.23 -14.92
C GLU A 24 -5.63 -8.12 -14.51
N GLY A 25 -5.21 -6.96 -14.00
CA GLY A 25 -3.83 -6.65 -13.68
C GLY A 25 -3.53 -6.68 -12.17
N GLY A 26 -2.37 -7.22 -11.82
CA GLY A 26 -1.81 -7.02 -10.49
C GLY A 26 -1.44 -5.54 -10.29
N THR A 27 -1.66 -4.98 -9.10
CA THR A 27 -1.32 -3.58 -8.83
C THR A 27 -0.89 -3.32 -7.39
N VAL A 28 -0.20 -2.20 -7.18
CA VAL A 28 0.07 -1.63 -5.87
C VAL A 28 -0.03 -0.11 -5.96
N LEU A 29 -0.66 0.51 -4.97
CA LEU A 29 -0.82 1.95 -4.85
C LEU A 29 -0.53 2.44 -3.43
N MET A 30 0.01 3.64 -3.31
CA MET A 30 0.44 4.25 -2.05
C MET A 30 -0.19 5.65 -1.90
N PRO A 31 -1.44 5.76 -1.41
CA PRO A 31 -2.15 7.03 -1.34
C PRO A 31 -1.45 8.02 -0.38
N ALA A 32 -0.83 7.53 0.69
CA ALA A 32 -0.05 8.33 1.63
C ALA A 32 1.19 9.00 0.99
N GLY A 33 1.68 8.50 -0.14
CA GLY A 33 2.78 9.13 -0.90
C GLY A 33 2.32 10.20 -1.91
N VAL A 34 1.04 10.21 -2.29
CA VAL A 34 0.49 11.15 -3.30
C VAL A 34 -0.29 12.28 -2.65
N TRP A 35 -1.14 11.94 -1.67
CA TRP A 35 -1.99 12.91 -0.98
C TRP A 35 -1.23 14.16 -0.46
N PRO A 36 -0.06 14.06 0.19
CA PRO A 36 0.63 15.25 0.68
C PRO A 36 1.14 16.16 -0.44
N LEU A 37 1.51 15.63 -1.62
CA LEU A 37 1.93 16.44 -2.76
C LEU A 37 0.79 17.31 -3.28
N LEU A 38 -0.38 16.68 -3.46
CA LEU A 38 -1.59 17.37 -3.90
C LEU A 38 -2.05 18.41 -2.86
N GLY A 39 -2.00 18.07 -1.58
CA GLY A 39 -2.33 19.00 -0.48
C GLY A 39 -1.42 20.22 -0.42
N LEU A 40 -0.11 20.05 -0.65
CA LEU A 40 0.84 21.18 -0.69
C LEU A 40 0.66 22.06 -1.93
N LEU A 41 0.17 21.51 -3.05
CA LEU A 41 -0.11 22.26 -4.28
C LEU A 41 -1.47 22.99 -4.23
N ALA A 42 -2.43 22.52 -3.44
CA ALA A 42 -3.80 23.03 -3.45
C ALA A 42 -3.90 24.55 -3.26
N PRO A 43 -3.27 25.18 -2.25
CA PRO A 43 -3.35 26.64 -2.08
C PRO A 43 -2.73 27.42 -3.24
N ALA A 44 -1.79 26.82 -3.97
CA ALA A 44 -1.11 27.47 -5.07
C ALA A 44 -1.91 27.48 -6.38
N GLY A 45 -2.97 26.68 -6.46
CA GLY A 45 -3.84 26.58 -7.64
C GLY A 45 -4.60 27.86 -7.97
N SER A 46 -4.97 28.03 -9.24
CA SER A 46 -6.02 28.97 -9.63
C SER A 46 -7.37 28.54 -9.06
N PRO A 47 -8.42 29.38 -9.06
CA PRO A 47 -9.72 29.01 -8.49
C PRO A 47 -10.32 27.70 -9.04
N ALA A 48 -10.13 27.42 -10.33
CA ALA A 48 -10.54 26.16 -10.95
C ALA A 48 -9.76 24.95 -10.39
N VAL A 49 -8.42 25.08 -10.31
CA VAL A 49 -7.54 24.04 -9.74
C VAL A 49 -7.84 23.80 -8.26
N GLN A 50 -8.09 24.87 -7.49
CA GLN A 50 -8.48 24.77 -6.09
C GLN A 50 -9.79 24.01 -5.91
N GLY A 51 -10.78 24.24 -6.79
CA GLY A 51 -12.05 23.50 -6.78
C GLY A 51 -11.85 22.01 -7.01
N GLU A 52 -11.09 21.64 -8.05
CA GLU A 52 -10.79 20.24 -8.37
C GLU A 52 -10.00 19.53 -7.27
N LEU A 53 -8.95 20.18 -6.75
CA LEU A 53 -8.15 19.62 -5.65
C LEU A 53 -8.95 19.53 -4.35
N THR A 54 -9.88 20.46 -4.09
CA THR A 54 -10.79 20.38 -2.94
C THR A 54 -11.68 19.14 -3.04
N GLN A 55 -12.23 18.85 -4.23
CA GLN A 55 -13.04 17.66 -4.47
C GLN A 55 -12.21 16.36 -4.30
N ALA A 56 -10.99 16.34 -4.84
CA ALA A 56 -10.11 15.18 -4.74
C ALA A 56 -9.58 14.94 -3.32
N LEU A 57 -9.21 15.99 -2.59
CA LEU A 57 -8.63 15.89 -1.26
C LEU A 57 -9.68 15.79 -0.15
N GLY A 58 -10.91 16.26 -0.42
CA GLY A 58 -12.00 16.33 0.54
C GLY A 58 -11.81 17.41 1.61
N LEU A 59 -10.95 18.39 1.35
CA LEU A 59 -10.62 19.50 2.26
C LEU A 59 -10.41 20.80 1.45
N PRO A 60 -10.74 21.97 2.03
CA PRO A 60 -10.34 23.25 1.46
C PRO A 60 -8.81 23.37 1.28
N PRO A 61 -8.32 24.18 0.33
CA PRO A 61 -6.91 24.21 -0.05
C PRO A 61 -5.94 24.43 1.12
N GLU A 62 -6.21 25.42 1.98
CA GLU A 62 -5.36 25.77 3.12
C GLU A 62 -5.32 24.65 4.16
N ALA A 63 -6.49 24.08 4.47
CA ALA A 63 -6.60 22.94 5.36
C ALA A 63 -5.90 21.70 4.80
N ALA A 64 -5.95 21.50 3.48
CA ALA A 64 -5.25 20.40 2.83
C ALA A 64 -3.72 20.53 2.96
N ALA A 65 -3.18 21.74 2.79
CA ALA A 65 -1.75 22.00 2.98
C ALA A 65 -1.30 21.80 4.42
N GLU A 66 -2.09 22.23 5.41
CA GLU A 66 -1.83 21.96 6.82
C GLU A 66 -1.81 20.46 7.13
N ARG A 67 -2.84 19.73 6.69
CA ARG A 67 -2.94 18.28 6.88
C ARG A 67 -1.85 17.52 6.14
N ALA A 68 -1.35 18.04 5.00
CA ALA A 68 -0.23 17.44 4.28
C ALA A 68 1.05 17.50 5.10
N ARG A 69 1.35 18.64 5.74
CA ARG A 69 2.51 18.77 6.64
C ARG A 69 2.40 17.87 7.86
N GLU A 70 1.21 17.78 8.44
CA GLU A 70 0.97 16.89 9.57
C GLU A 70 1.11 15.41 9.20
N LEU A 71 0.66 15.03 8.00
CA LEU A 71 0.86 13.69 7.48
C LEU A 71 2.35 13.39 7.26
N LEU A 72 3.11 14.32 6.69
CA LEU A 72 4.56 14.17 6.53
C LEU A 72 5.24 13.98 7.90
N GLY A 73 4.92 14.81 8.89
CA GLY A 73 5.44 14.67 10.25
C GLY A 73 4.97 13.39 10.97
N LEU A 74 3.77 12.88 10.65
CA LEU A 74 3.31 11.58 11.13
C LEU A 74 4.14 10.45 10.51
N LEU A 75 4.38 10.49 9.20
CA LEU A 75 5.16 9.47 8.47
C LEU A 75 6.62 9.43 8.95
N GLU A 76 7.25 10.59 9.16
CA GLU A 76 8.60 10.69 9.73
C GLU A 76 8.70 10.07 11.14
N GLY A 77 7.62 10.08 11.90
CA GLY A 77 7.56 9.53 13.25
C GLY A 77 7.35 8.00 13.31
N ILE A 78 7.08 7.33 12.18
CA ILE A 78 6.83 5.88 12.16
C ILE A 78 8.15 5.15 11.84
N PRO A 79 8.74 4.37 12.76
CA PRO A 79 10.08 3.79 12.56
C PRO A 79 10.23 2.88 11.33
N ALA A 80 9.15 2.20 10.94
CA ALA A 80 9.10 1.31 9.78
C ALA A 80 8.82 2.04 8.45
N VAL A 81 8.70 3.37 8.48
CA VAL A 81 8.38 4.18 7.30
C VAL A 81 9.53 5.13 7.00
N GLY A 82 10.06 5.04 5.79
CA GLY A 82 10.93 6.08 5.23
C GLY A 82 10.09 7.04 4.40
N SER A 83 10.17 8.34 4.70
CA SER A 83 9.49 9.40 3.96
C SER A 83 10.51 10.45 3.53
N ALA A 84 10.43 10.90 2.28
CA ALA A 84 11.23 12.01 1.79
C ALA A 84 10.41 12.90 0.87
N LEU A 85 10.61 14.21 0.97
CA LEU A 85 10.06 15.21 0.07
C LEU A 85 11.22 15.90 -0.65
N GLY A 86 11.04 16.15 -1.95
CA GLY A 86 12.01 16.87 -2.77
C GLY A 86 11.31 17.85 -3.69
N LEU A 87 11.88 19.05 -3.79
CA LEU A 87 11.47 20.09 -4.72
C LEU A 87 12.68 20.52 -5.53
N TRP A 88 12.59 20.56 -6.85
CA TRP A 88 13.64 21.10 -7.72
C TRP A 88 13.05 22.15 -8.62
N THR A 89 13.69 23.32 -8.69
CA THR A 89 13.26 24.39 -9.59
C THR A 89 14.33 24.80 -10.57
N GLY A 90 13.90 25.15 -11.79
CA GLY A 90 14.75 25.79 -12.79
C GLY A 90 15.17 27.20 -12.37
N GLU A 91 16.24 27.70 -12.98
CA GLU A 91 16.86 28.96 -12.57
C GLU A 91 15.93 30.17 -12.61
N ARG A 92 15.03 30.21 -13.60
CA ARG A 92 14.12 31.33 -13.87
C ARG A 92 12.87 31.31 -12.98
N LEU A 93 12.56 30.19 -12.33
CA LEU A 93 11.39 30.09 -11.48
C LEU A 93 11.70 30.68 -10.09
N ARG A 94 11.03 31.78 -9.76
CA ARG A 94 11.06 32.41 -8.43
C ARG A 94 9.80 31.98 -7.68
N LEU A 95 10.00 31.18 -6.64
CA LEU A 95 8.91 30.71 -5.78
C LEU A 95 8.44 31.84 -4.87
N ARG A 96 7.13 31.90 -4.60
CA ARG A 96 6.59 32.76 -3.55
C ARG A 96 7.13 32.31 -2.18
N PRO A 97 7.74 33.22 -1.39
CA PRO A 97 8.28 32.87 -0.06
C PRO A 97 7.24 32.26 0.87
N GLU A 98 5.99 32.69 0.77
CA GLU A 98 4.90 32.20 1.62
C GLU A 98 4.61 30.72 1.36
N TRP A 99 4.69 30.28 0.10
CA TRP A 99 4.48 28.88 -0.26
C TRP A 99 5.70 28.03 0.12
N SER A 100 6.92 28.48 -0.21
CA SER A 100 8.15 27.71 0.07
C SER A 100 8.44 27.58 1.57
N ALA A 101 8.07 28.57 2.39
CA ALA A 101 8.16 28.48 3.86
C ALA A 101 7.29 27.35 4.45
N GLY A 102 6.31 26.86 3.68
CA GLY A 102 5.48 25.73 4.06
C GLY A 102 6.14 24.36 3.84
N LEU A 103 7.34 24.28 3.29
CA LEU A 103 8.04 23.02 3.04
C LEU A 103 9.10 22.75 4.12
N PRO A 104 9.43 21.48 4.42
CA PRO A 104 10.52 21.17 5.33
C PRO A 104 11.85 21.76 4.87
N ALA A 105 12.72 22.13 5.82
CA ALA A 105 14.02 22.69 5.48
C ALA A 105 14.87 21.68 4.69
N GLY A 106 15.64 22.16 3.71
CA GLY A 106 16.57 21.33 2.94
C GLY A 106 15.95 20.45 1.85
N VAL A 107 14.63 20.53 1.60
CA VAL A 107 13.99 19.77 0.52
C VAL A 107 14.14 20.42 -0.86
N HIS A 108 14.59 21.68 -0.92
CA HIS A 108 14.69 22.46 -2.16
C HIS A 108 16.08 22.34 -2.80
N GLY A 109 16.11 21.80 -4.02
CA GLY A 109 17.25 21.77 -4.93
C GLY A 109 17.02 22.59 -6.22
N ARG A 110 18.06 22.62 -7.07
CA ARG A 110 18.06 23.38 -8.33
C ARG A 110 18.23 22.43 -9.52
N LEU A 111 17.44 22.66 -10.57
CA LEU A 111 17.69 22.08 -11.90
C LEU A 111 18.79 22.91 -12.58
N SER A 112 19.78 22.24 -13.15
CA SER A 112 20.91 22.86 -13.85
C SER A 112 20.54 23.32 -15.26
N GLY A 113 19.49 22.77 -15.85
CA GLY A 113 19.09 23.00 -17.24
C GLY A 113 19.69 21.98 -18.21
N ASP A 114 20.62 21.14 -17.77
CA ASP A 114 21.01 19.93 -18.49
C ASP A 114 20.06 18.79 -18.12
N VAL A 115 19.14 18.49 -19.03
CA VAL A 115 18.10 17.47 -18.86
C VAL A 115 18.67 16.10 -18.47
N ARG A 116 19.80 15.68 -19.07
CA ARG A 116 20.38 14.36 -18.78
C ARG A 116 21.00 14.34 -17.39
N GLN A 117 21.73 15.39 -17.04
CA GLN A 117 22.36 15.50 -15.73
C GLN A 117 21.31 15.62 -14.62
N ASP A 118 20.29 16.44 -14.84
CA ASP A 118 19.21 16.64 -13.88
C ASP A 118 18.39 15.35 -13.69
N GLN A 119 18.08 14.62 -14.77
CA GLN A 119 17.41 13.32 -14.68
C GLN A 119 18.25 12.33 -13.85
N ALA A 120 19.55 12.21 -14.11
CA ALA A 120 20.43 11.32 -13.35
C ALA A 120 20.47 11.69 -11.85
N ARG A 121 20.41 12.99 -11.50
CA ARG A 121 20.33 13.44 -10.11
C ARG A 121 19.00 13.05 -9.46
N LEU A 122 17.88 13.17 -10.17
CA LEU A 122 16.56 12.79 -9.68
C LEU A 122 16.43 11.27 -9.51
N ASP A 123 16.97 10.49 -10.45
CA ASP A 123 17.02 9.03 -10.38
C ASP A 123 17.85 8.59 -9.16
N ALA A 124 19.03 9.19 -8.97
CA ALA A 124 19.86 8.93 -7.80
C ALA A 124 19.18 9.36 -6.48
N TRP A 125 18.39 10.45 -6.49
CA TRP A 125 17.58 10.83 -5.34
C TRP A 125 16.50 9.79 -5.06
N ALA A 126 15.78 9.31 -6.08
CA ALA A 126 14.74 8.29 -5.93
C ALA A 126 15.33 6.98 -5.37
N ALA A 127 16.48 6.55 -5.89
CA ALA A 127 17.21 5.38 -5.40
C ALA A 127 17.60 5.53 -3.92
N ARG A 128 18.18 6.67 -3.53
CA ARG A 128 18.56 6.90 -2.12
C ARG A 128 17.34 6.99 -1.21
N ALA A 129 16.34 7.78 -1.59
CA ALA A 129 15.13 8.03 -0.79
C ALA A 129 14.28 6.77 -0.60
N THR A 130 14.36 5.81 -1.52
CA THR A 130 13.67 4.52 -1.42
C THR A 130 14.56 3.37 -0.95
N GLY A 131 15.82 3.66 -0.62
CA GLY A 131 16.83 2.67 -0.26
C GLY A 131 16.98 1.57 -1.32
N GLY A 132 16.97 1.97 -2.59
CA GLY A 132 17.21 1.14 -3.77
C GLY A 132 15.97 0.47 -4.37
N LEU A 133 14.78 0.63 -3.80
CA LEU A 133 13.57 -0.04 -4.27
C LEU A 133 13.01 0.55 -5.57
N ILE A 134 13.22 1.86 -5.77
CA ILE A 134 12.89 2.58 -6.99
C ILE A 134 14.17 3.26 -7.44
N ASP A 135 14.73 2.79 -8.55
CA ASP A 135 16.03 3.20 -9.09
C ASP A 135 15.98 4.48 -9.94
N ALA A 136 14.79 4.81 -10.47
CA ALA A 136 14.59 5.95 -11.35
C ALA A 136 13.35 6.76 -10.97
N MET A 137 13.44 8.08 -11.16
CA MET A 137 12.32 9.00 -11.00
C MET A 137 11.22 8.67 -12.03
N PRO A 138 9.94 8.55 -11.63
CA PRO A 138 8.87 8.17 -12.56
C PRO A 138 8.59 9.22 -13.65
N VAL A 139 8.86 10.49 -13.37
CA VAL A 139 8.69 11.60 -14.31
C VAL A 139 9.96 11.77 -15.16
N ARG A 140 9.77 11.96 -16.47
CA ARG A 140 10.84 12.29 -17.42
C ARG A 140 10.94 13.80 -17.56
N LEU A 141 12.15 14.33 -17.41
CA LEU A 141 12.41 15.74 -17.63
C LEU A 141 12.52 16.06 -19.12
N ASP A 142 12.09 17.27 -19.48
CA ASP A 142 12.36 17.89 -20.76
C ASP A 142 12.89 19.33 -20.57
N ARG A 143 13.07 20.05 -21.68
CA ARG A 143 13.58 21.44 -21.66
C ARG A 143 12.55 22.45 -21.15
N GLU A 144 11.27 22.10 -21.14
CA GLU A 144 10.18 22.93 -20.66
C GLU A 144 9.93 22.71 -19.16
N THR A 145 10.35 21.59 -18.58
CA THR A 145 10.22 21.32 -17.14
C THR A 145 10.83 22.46 -16.30
N ARG A 146 9.98 23.13 -15.50
CA ARG A 146 10.39 24.25 -14.62
C ARG A 146 10.47 23.86 -13.15
N LEU A 147 9.74 22.83 -12.75
CA LEU A 147 9.60 22.41 -11.37
C LEU A 147 9.34 20.90 -11.31
N VAL A 148 9.98 20.24 -10.35
CA VAL A 148 9.65 18.87 -9.96
C VAL A 148 9.36 18.86 -8.47
N LEU A 149 8.20 18.36 -8.09
CA LEU A 149 7.84 18.08 -6.71
C LEU A 149 7.62 16.57 -6.58
N ALA A 150 8.38 15.92 -5.71
CA ALA A 150 8.32 14.47 -5.54
C ALA A 150 8.30 14.09 -4.07
N ALA A 151 7.56 13.03 -3.76
CA ALA A 151 7.60 12.35 -2.47
C ALA A 151 8.01 10.89 -2.69
N ALA A 152 8.86 10.39 -1.81
CA ALA A 152 9.20 8.98 -1.72
C ALA A 152 8.65 8.43 -0.40
N LEU A 153 7.98 7.28 -0.47
CA LEU A 153 7.44 6.58 0.68
C LEU A 153 7.90 5.12 0.63
N THR A 154 8.49 4.64 1.71
CA THR A 154 8.85 3.23 1.89
C THR A 154 8.24 2.70 3.17
N VAL A 155 7.86 1.42 3.14
CA VAL A 155 7.41 0.69 4.32
C VAL A 155 8.27 -0.57 4.41
N ARG A 156 8.93 -0.76 5.55
CA ARG A 156 9.80 -1.92 5.82
C ARG A 156 9.46 -2.46 7.20
N THR A 157 9.00 -3.70 7.25
CA THR A 157 8.62 -4.33 8.51
C THR A 157 8.95 -5.80 8.51
N ASP A 158 9.68 -6.24 9.52
CA ASP A 158 9.89 -7.67 9.76
C ASP A 158 8.70 -8.22 10.54
N TRP A 159 8.29 -9.44 10.23
CA TRP A 159 7.20 -10.10 10.93
C TRP A 159 7.61 -10.37 12.38
N ILE A 160 6.68 -10.16 13.31
CA ILE A 160 6.89 -10.56 14.71
C ILE A 160 7.11 -12.09 14.79
N ARG A 161 6.45 -12.83 13.90
CA ARG A 161 6.68 -14.25 13.66
C ARG A 161 6.83 -14.49 12.16
N PRO A 162 8.02 -14.91 11.69
CA PRO A 162 8.27 -15.28 10.30
C PRO A 162 7.33 -16.38 9.80
N PHE A 163 7.29 -16.54 8.48
CA PHE A 163 6.67 -17.66 7.80
C PHE A 163 7.72 -18.68 7.37
N ASP A 164 7.33 -19.94 7.34
CA ASP A 164 8.11 -21.01 6.74
C ASP A 164 7.82 -21.04 5.23
N GLU A 165 8.87 -21.12 4.40
CA GLU A 165 8.69 -21.32 2.96
C GLU A 165 8.40 -22.80 2.66
N ILE A 166 7.34 -23.06 1.89
CA ILE A 166 6.94 -24.40 1.47
C ILE A 166 6.68 -24.47 -0.04
N ASP A 167 6.95 -25.64 -0.61
CA ASP A 167 6.66 -25.98 -2.00
C ASP A 167 5.21 -26.44 -2.16
N GLY A 168 4.37 -25.58 -2.73
CA GLY A 168 2.96 -25.86 -2.96
C GLY A 168 2.09 -25.73 -1.70
N PRO A 169 0.75 -25.71 -1.86
CA PRO A 169 -0.16 -25.61 -0.73
C PRO A 169 -0.11 -26.90 0.11
N PRO A 170 -0.10 -26.80 1.45
CA PRO A 170 0.14 -27.96 2.34
C PRO A 170 -1.00 -29.00 2.30
N GLU A 171 -2.22 -28.55 2.03
CA GLU A 171 -3.40 -29.36 1.74
C GLU A 171 -4.15 -28.60 0.63
N GLY A 172 -4.16 -29.11 -0.61
CA GLY A 172 -4.58 -28.35 -1.79
C GLY A 172 -5.93 -27.63 -1.61
N PRO A 173 -6.00 -26.29 -1.67
CA PRO A 173 -7.28 -25.60 -1.66
C PRO A 173 -8.07 -25.98 -2.92
N ALA A 174 -9.40 -26.01 -2.83
CA ALA A 174 -10.28 -26.15 -4.00
C ALA A 174 -10.02 -25.05 -5.06
N ASP A 175 -9.53 -23.90 -4.60
CA ASP A 175 -9.14 -22.72 -5.39
C ASP A 175 -7.61 -22.64 -5.52
N ALA A 176 -6.91 -23.67 -5.96
CA ALA A 176 -5.45 -23.59 -6.14
C ALA A 176 -5.08 -22.74 -7.35
N TRP A 177 -3.96 -22.01 -7.26
CA TRP A 177 -3.38 -21.30 -8.39
C TRP A 177 -3.18 -22.28 -9.55
N GLY A 178 -3.56 -21.89 -10.77
CA GLY A 178 -3.44 -22.74 -11.97
C GLY A 178 -2.01 -23.08 -12.39
N ARG A 179 -1.00 -22.73 -11.58
CA ARG A 179 0.42 -23.00 -11.78
C ARG A 179 1.12 -23.25 -10.43
N PRO A 180 2.29 -23.89 -10.41
CA PRO A 180 3.08 -24.06 -9.20
C PRO A 180 3.55 -22.71 -8.62
N VAL A 181 3.25 -22.45 -7.35
CA VAL A 181 3.54 -21.20 -6.64
C VAL A 181 4.30 -21.49 -5.34
N ARG A 182 5.23 -20.61 -4.97
CA ARG A 182 5.91 -20.64 -3.67
C ARG A 182 4.97 -20.16 -2.58
N TYR A 183 4.72 -20.99 -1.57
CA TYR A 183 3.88 -20.63 -0.43
C TYR A 183 4.72 -20.28 0.80
N LEU A 184 4.12 -19.44 1.63
CA LEU A 184 4.56 -19.08 2.96
C LEU A 184 3.48 -19.60 3.93
N SER A 185 3.89 -20.45 4.86
CA SER A 185 3.00 -21.02 5.86
C SER A 185 3.34 -20.52 7.26
N ARG A 186 2.31 -20.27 8.07
CA ARG A 186 2.50 -19.90 9.48
C ARG A 186 1.39 -20.42 10.36
N TYR A 187 1.79 -20.86 11.54
CA TYR A 187 0.91 -21.35 12.60
C TYR A 187 0.93 -20.40 13.82
N THR A 188 -0.24 -20.11 14.38
CA THR A 188 -0.37 -19.27 15.59
C THR A 188 -1.61 -19.62 16.39
N GLY A 189 -1.58 -19.48 17.72
CA GLY A 189 -2.77 -19.64 18.56
C GLY A 189 -3.73 -18.45 18.55
N LEU A 190 -3.39 -17.39 17.82
CA LEU A 190 -4.16 -16.14 17.77
C LEU A 190 -5.24 -16.20 16.68
N LEU A 191 -6.41 -16.75 17.00
CA LEU A 191 -7.54 -16.85 16.06
C LEU A 191 -8.13 -15.48 15.67
N ASP A 192 -7.98 -14.46 16.51
CA ASP A 192 -8.47 -13.09 16.28
C ASP A 192 -7.77 -12.39 15.09
N ARG A 193 -6.66 -12.98 14.59
CA ARG A 193 -5.94 -12.53 13.39
C ARG A 193 -6.67 -12.83 12.10
N ALA A 194 -7.55 -13.83 12.08
CA ALA A 194 -8.44 -14.09 10.96
C ALA A 194 -9.87 -13.63 11.28
N ALA A 195 -10.56 -13.06 10.30
CA ALA A 195 -11.94 -12.62 10.44
C ALA A 195 -12.67 -12.64 9.10
N VAL A 196 -13.99 -12.60 9.15
CA VAL A 196 -14.84 -12.30 8.00
C VAL A 196 -15.39 -10.89 8.17
N LEU A 197 -15.24 -10.09 7.11
CA LEU A 197 -15.85 -8.79 6.93
C LEU A 197 -17.15 -8.96 6.15
N GLU A 198 -18.25 -8.49 6.72
CA GLU A 198 -19.55 -8.45 6.05
C GLU A 198 -19.71 -7.10 5.37
N SER A 199 -19.79 -7.11 4.04
CA SER A 199 -20.06 -5.91 3.24
C SER A 199 -21.34 -6.09 2.42
N PRO A 200 -21.98 -5.01 1.94
CA PRO A 200 -23.15 -5.11 1.07
C PRO A 200 -22.90 -5.88 -0.24
N THR A 201 -21.65 -6.06 -0.64
CA THR A 201 -21.25 -6.70 -1.90
C THR A 201 -20.72 -8.12 -1.73
N GLY A 202 -20.81 -8.70 -0.54
CA GLY A 202 -20.36 -10.06 -0.24
C GLY A 202 -19.37 -10.12 0.92
N LEU A 203 -18.96 -11.35 1.23
CA LEU A 203 -18.04 -11.65 2.33
C LEU A 203 -16.58 -11.45 1.89
N VAL A 204 -15.75 -10.92 2.78
CA VAL A 204 -14.31 -10.83 2.60
C VAL A 204 -13.61 -11.43 3.81
N THR A 205 -12.78 -12.45 3.61
CA THR A 205 -11.88 -12.96 4.64
C THR A 205 -10.70 -12.00 4.79
N GLU A 206 -10.44 -11.55 6.01
CA GLU A 206 -9.28 -10.74 6.40
C GLU A 206 -8.33 -11.55 7.27
N VAL A 207 -7.05 -11.58 6.92
CA VAL A 207 -5.98 -12.07 7.81
C VAL A 207 -5.00 -10.94 8.11
N ARG A 208 -4.80 -10.64 9.40
CA ARG A 208 -3.88 -9.59 9.87
C ARG A 208 -2.52 -10.19 10.24
N VAL A 209 -1.49 -9.77 9.53
CA VAL A 209 -0.09 -10.14 9.74
C VAL A 209 0.63 -8.96 10.38
N HIS A 210 1.04 -9.10 11.64
CA HIS A 210 1.71 -8.03 12.37
C HIS A 210 3.23 -8.10 12.23
N GLY A 211 3.82 -6.95 11.89
CA GLY A 211 5.27 -6.76 11.92
C GLY A 211 5.71 -5.71 12.94
N TYR A 212 7.01 -5.46 13.01
CA TYR A 212 7.60 -4.41 13.85
C TYR A 212 7.34 -2.99 13.30
N GLY A 213 7.67 -1.97 14.09
CA GLY A 213 7.47 -0.55 13.72
C GLY A 213 6.00 -0.16 13.54
N ASP A 214 5.12 -0.87 14.24
CA ASP A 214 3.68 -0.67 14.23
C ASP A 214 2.96 -0.86 12.88
N ILE A 215 3.53 -1.68 12.00
CA ILE A 215 2.93 -2.01 10.71
C ILE A 215 2.16 -3.33 10.78
N SER A 216 1.01 -3.37 10.10
CA SER A 216 0.24 -4.59 9.87
C SER A 216 -0.05 -4.71 8.39
N VAL A 217 0.13 -5.91 7.84
CA VAL A 217 -0.33 -6.27 6.51
C VAL A 217 -1.63 -7.07 6.62
N HIS A 218 -2.68 -6.57 6.00
CA HIS A 218 -4.01 -7.19 6.00
C HIS A 218 -4.20 -7.87 4.65
N LEU A 219 -4.29 -9.19 4.64
CA LEU A 219 -4.59 -9.99 3.45
C LEU A 219 -6.10 -10.12 3.33
N LEU A 220 -6.64 -9.93 2.12
CA LEU A 220 -8.07 -9.82 1.85
C LEU A 220 -8.47 -10.78 0.72
N LEU A 221 -9.35 -11.72 1.01
CA LEU A 221 -9.90 -12.64 0.01
C LEU A 221 -11.41 -12.48 -0.07
N GLY A 222 -11.90 -11.93 -1.18
CA GLY A 222 -13.34 -11.84 -1.47
C GLY A 222 -13.88 -13.14 -2.05
N GLU A 223 -15.18 -13.24 -2.27
CA GLU A 223 -15.83 -14.38 -2.95
C GLU A 223 -15.28 -14.64 -4.37
N PRO A 224 -15.45 -15.84 -4.94
CA PRO A 224 -15.06 -16.10 -6.33
C PRO A 224 -15.74 -15.11 -7.29
N GLY A 225 -14.95 -14.47 -8.17
CA GLY A 225 -15.45 -13.45 -9.10
C GLY A 225 -15.69 -12.06 -8.48
N ALA A 226 -15.41 -11.86 -7.19
CA ALA A 226 -15.51 -10.54 -6.56
C ALA A 226 -14.55 -9.54 -7.22
N SER A 227 -15.05 -8.33 -7.47
CA SER A 227 -14.24 -7.24 -8.04
C SER A 227 -13.07 -6.88 -7.10
N PRO A 228 -11.82 -6.78 -7.62
CA PRO A 228 -10.66 -6.39 -6.82
C PRO A 228 -10.86 -5.08 -6.06
N GLY A 229 -11.41 -4.07 -6.74
CA GLY A 229 -11.67 -2.77 -6.13
C GLY A 229 -12.68 -2.83 -4.98
N ARG A 230 -13.67 -3.73 -5.03
CA ARG A 230 -14.65 -3.91 -3.95
C ARG A 230 -14.07 -4.64 -2.74
N VAL A 231 -13.25 -5.66 -2.97
CA VAL A 231 -12.53 -6.36 -1.89
C VAL A 231 -11.59 -5.41 -1.15
N LEU A 232 -10.80 -4.63 -1.89
CA LEU A 232 -9.89 -3.64 -1.32
C LEU A 232 -10.64 -2.51 -0.61
N ALA A 233 -11.72 -1.98 -1.20
CA ALA A 233 -12.53 -0.95 -0.56
C ALA A 233 -13.12 -1.44 0.77
N THR A 234 -13.62 -2.68 0.82
CA THR A 234 -14.14 -3.30 2.05
C THR A 234 -13.06 -3.37 3.13
N GLY A 235 -11.84 -3.78 2.78
CA GLY A 235 -10.72 -3.79 3.72
C GLY A 235 -10.36 -2.39 4.25
N ILE A 236 -10.33 -1.37 3.38
CA ILE A 236 -10.01 0.01 3.76
C ILE A 236 -11.10 0.59 4.68
N GLU A 237 -12.37 0.34 4.35
CA GLU A 237 -13.52 0.79 5.14
C GLU A 237 -13.57 0.13 6.53
N ALA A 238 -13.14 -1.13 6.62
CA ALA A 238 -13.02 -1.85 7.89
C ALA A 238 -11.97 -1.24 8.84
N LEU A 239 -10.96 -0.51 8.33
CA LEU A 239 -10.02 0.25 9.17
C LEU A 239 -10.71 1.34 10.00
N SER A 240 -11.84 1.85 9.50
CA SER A 240 -12.69 2.83 10.19
C SER A 240 -13.91 2.22 10.89
N GLY A 241 -13.98 0.89 10.98
CA GLY A 241 -15.07 0.18 11.67
C GLY A 241 -16.41 0.17 10.94
N ARG A 242 -16.44 0.49 9.64
CA ARG A 242 -17.70 0.53 8.86
C ARG A 242 -18.31 -0.84 8.58
N HIS A 243 -17.50 -1.89 8.61
CA HIS A 243 -17.95 -3.26 8.35
C HIS A 243 -17.88 -4.09 9.62
N ARG A 244 -18.89 -4.96 9.79
CA ARG A 244 -18.89 -5.95 10.85
C ARG A 244 -17.71 -6.90 10.61
N ARG A 245 -16.86 -7.03 11.62
CA ARG A 245 -15.69 -7.93 11.61
C ARG A 245 -15.91 -9.06 12.62
N THR A 246 -16.22 -10.25 12.13
CA THR A 246 -16.43 -11.43 12.98
C THR A 246 -15.17 -12.30 12.94
N THR A 247 -14.48 -12.41 14.08
CA THR A 247 -13.19 -13.12 14.20
C THR A 247 -13.34 -14.64 14.19
N ALA A 248 -12.26 -15.34 13.82
CA ALA A 248 -12.28 -16.78 13.64
C ALA A 248 -12.56 -17.57 14.93
N ASP A 249 -12.40 -17.01 16.13
CA ASP A 249 -12.85 -17.62 17.39
C ASP A 249 -14.40 -17.70 17.50
N ARG A 250 -15.13 -16.83 16.81
CA ARG A 250 -16.60 -16.66 16.93
C ARG A 250 -17.40 -17.21 15.76
N LEU A 251 -16.74 -17.45 14.62
CA LEU A 251 -17.41 -17.92 13.40
C LEU A 251 -18.01 -19.34 13.58
N PRO A 252 -18.94 -19.79 12.74
CA PRO A 252 -19.38 -21.18 12.75
C PRO A 252 -18.28 -22.13 12.23
N VAL A 253 -18.39 -23.42 12.58
CA VAL A 253 -17.60 -24.50 11.97
C VAL A 253 -18.03 -24.69 10.50
N GLY A 254 -17.12 -25.08 9.63
CA GLY A 254 -17.33 -25.22 8.19
C GLY A 254 -16.55 -24.16 7.41
N THR A 255 -17.17 -23.59 6.37
CA THR A 255 -16.57 -22.57 5.48
C THR A 255 -17.26 -21.21 5.65
N PRO A 256 -17.02 -20.48 6.76
CA PRO A 256 -17.75 -19.25 7.08
C PRO A 256 -17.38 -18.05 6.21
N GLY A 257 -16.32 -18.15 5.39
CA GLY A 257 -15.91 -17.08 4.47
C GLY A 257 -14.97 -17.60 3.39
N PRO A 258 -14.65 -16.76 2.38
CA PRO A 258 -13.81 -17.15 1.25
C PRO A 258 -12.42 -17.62 1.70
N GLY A 259 -12.00 -18.82 1.29
CA GLY A 259 -10.71 -19.41 1.67
C GLY A 259 -10.47 -19.58 3.18
N LEU A 260 -11.53 -19.49 4.00
CA LEU A 260 -11.48 -19.69 5.45
C LEU A 260 -12.28 -20.93 5.82
N THR A 261 -11.61 -21.89 6.45
CA THR A 261 -12.23 -23.10 7.00
C THR A 261 -12.03 -23.14 8.51
N ILE A 262 -13.04 -23.62 9.22
CA ILE A 262 -13.03 -23.77 10.67
C ILE A 262 -13.44 -25.18 11.04
N ASP A 263 -12.53 -25.90 11.69
CA ASP A 263 -12.73 -27.26 12.15
C ASP A 263 -12.66 -27.39 13.67
N ARG A 264 -13.16 -28.51 14.19
CA ARG A 264 -12.94 -28.95 15.57
C ARG A 264 -12.26 -30.32 15.58
N ILE A 265 -10.96 -30.35 15.85
CA ILE A 265 -10.17 -31.60 15.82
C ILE A 265 -9.67 -31.93 17.22
N ARG A 266 -9.57 -33.22 17.54
CA ARG A 266 -8.91 -33.68 18.78
C ARG A 266 -7.39 -33.57 18.65
N ARG A 267 -6.72 -32.83 19.53
CA ARG A 267 -5.25 -32.66 19.55
C ARG A 267 -4.64 -33.00 20.92
N TYR A 268 -3.32 -33.17 20.94
CA TYR A 268 -2.51 -33.43 22.13
C TYR A 268 -2.15 -32.17 22.92
N GLU A 269 -2.08 -31.04 22.22
CA GLU A 269 -1.73 -29.75 22.77
C GLU A 269 -3.00 -28.93 23.09
N PRO A 270 -2.96 -28.06 24.13
CA PRO A 270 -4.14 -27.41 24.65
C PRO A 270 -4.52 -26.12 23.91
N GLU A 271 -3.88 -25.75 22.80
CA GLU A 271 -4.05 -24.44 22.15
C GLU A 271 -4.90 -24.53 20.87
N ASP A 272 -5.73 -23.51 20.62
CA ASP A 272 -6.37 -23.30 19.33
C ASP A 272 -5.31 -22.96 18.27
N LEU A 273 -5.64 -23.13 16.99
CA LEU A 273 -4.66 -22.98 15.91
C LEU A 273 -5.24 -22.22 14.72
N LEU A 274 -4.57 -21.17 14.29
CA LEU A 274 -4.72 -20.54 13.00
C LEU A 274 -3.53 -20.94 12.11
N ALA A 275 -3.83 -21.63 11.01
CA ALA A 275 -2.90 -21.85 9.90
C ALA A 275 -3.16 -20.81 8.80
N VAL A 276 -2.12 -20.14 8.35
CA VAL A 276 -2.18 -19.16 7.27
C VAL A 276 -1.24 -19.60 6.16
N ASP A 277 -1.79 -19.80 4.97
CA ASP A 277 -1.06 -20.18 3.77
C ASP A 277 -1.25 -19.09 2.71
N VAL A 278 -0.19 -18.35 2.44
CA VAL A 278 -0.20 -17.22 1.50
C VAL A 278 0.93 -17.38 0.51
N PRO A 279 0.72 -17.14 -0.79
CA PRO A 279 1.81 -17.21 -1.74
C PRO A 279 2.79 -16.05 -1.50
N ARG A 280 4.07 -16.32 -1.69
CA ARG A 280 5.09 -15.27 -1.77
C ARG A 280 4.81 -14.43 -3.03
N PHE A 281 4.99 -13.11 -2.95
CA PHE A 281 4.81 -12.27 -4.13
C PHE A 281 5.71 -11.04 -4.11
N THR A 282 6.11 -10.61 -5.30
CA THR A 282 6.59 -9.25 -5.57
C THR A 282 5.77 -8.62 -6.68
N ILE A 283 5.24 -7.43 -6.43
CA ILE A 283 4.40 -6.70 -7.37
C ILE A 283 4.91 -5.28 -7.57
N GLY A 284 4.83 -4.79 -8.79
CA GLY A 284 5.18 -3.42 -9.16
C GLY A 284 4.04 -2.79 -9.96
N ALA A 285 3.87 -1.48 -9.83
CA ALA A 285 2.92 -0.72 -10.64
C ALA A 285 3.47 0.69 -10.92
N ASP A 286 3.18 1.20 -12.11
CA ASP A 286 3.42 2.58 -12.53
C ASP A 286 2.07 3.20 -12.85
N HIS A 287 1.69 4.24 -12.11
CA HIS A 287 0.42 4.95 -12.26
C HIS A 287 0.68 6.33 -12.83
N ASP A 288 0.11 6.59 -14.00
CA ASP A 288 -0.05 7.94 -14.51
C ASP A 288 -1.29 8.58 -13.86
N LEU A 289 -1.07 9.56 -12.98
CA LEU A 289 -2.14 10.25 -12.27
C LEU A 289 -2.93 11.19 -13.21
N LEU A 290 -2.31 11.66 -14.30
CA LEU A 290 -2.99 12.45 -15.33
C LEU A 290 -3.94 11.62 -16.19
N ALA A 291 -3.80 10.29 -16.19
CA ALA A 291 -4.78 9.39 -16.82
C ALA A 291 -6.08 9.25 -16.01
N ARG A 292 -6.11 9.74 -14.76
CA ARG A 292 -7.30 9.74 -13.89
C ARG A 292 -7.51 11.13 -13.27
N PRO A 293 -7.70 12.17 -14.09
CA PRO A 293 -7.63 13.55 -13.63
C PRO A 293 -8.71 13.87 -12.58
N ASP A 294 -9.92 13.31 -12.70
CA ASP A 294 -11.01 13.53 -11.74
C ASP A 294 -10.72 12.92 -10.36
N LEU A 295 -9.99 11.79 -10.30
CA LEU A 295 -9.65 11.12 -9.04
C LEU A 295 -8.66 11.95 -8.21
N PHE A 296 -7.74 12.63 -8.88
CA PHE A 296 -6.62 13.36 -8.28
C PHE A 296 -6.77 14.88 -8.34
N GLY A 297 -7.82 15.41 -8.97
CA GLY A 297 -8.05 16.84 -9.11
C GLY A 297 -7.05 17.51 -10.04
N LEU A 298 -6.72 16.84 -11.15
CA LEU A 298 -5.65 17.24 -12.08
C LEU A 298 -6.15 17.63 -13.47
N ALA A 299 -7.47 17.79 -13.69
CA ALA A 299 -8.02 18.03 -15.02
C ALA A 299 -7.57 19.40 -15.58
N THR A 300 -7.81 20.46 -14.82
CA THR A 300 -7.34 21.80 -15.17
C THR A 300 -5.82 21.89 -15.05
N LEU A 301 -5.24 21.24 -14.05
CA LEU A 301 -3.81 21.34 -13.75
C LEU A 301 -2.92 20.64 -14.80
N GLY A 302 -3.41 19.55 -15.39
CA GLY A 302 -2.74 18.80 -16.45
C GLY A 302 -2.94 19.36 -17.85
N THR A 303 -3.77 20.40 -18.01
CA THR A 303 -4.04 21.01 -19.33
C THR A 303 -3.07 22.15 -19.61
N ARG A 304 -2.18 21.96 -20.59
CA ARG A 304 -1.23 22.97 -21.07
C ARG A 304 -1.96 24.24 -21.49
N SER A 305 -1.48 25.39 -21.00
CA SER A 305 -1.96 26.71 -21.40
C SER A 305 -0.81 27.71 -21.41
N GLU A 306 -0.72 28.50 -22.47
CA GLU A 306 0.29 29.56 -22.61
C GLU A 306 -0.18 30.90 -22.04
N THR A 307 -1.44 30.99 -21.62
CA THR A 307 -2.08 32.22 -21.13
C THR A 307 -2.60 32.09 -19.71
N GLU A 308 -3.15 30.93 -19.35
CA GLU A 308 -3.77 30.69 -18.05
C GLU A 308 -2.76 30.09 -17.08
N HIS A 309 -2.41 30.85 -16.05
CA HIS A 309 -1.56 30.36 -14.97
C HIS A 309 -2.34 29.42 -14.06
N ARG A 310 -2.00 28.12 -14.06
CA ARG A 310 -2.71 27.11 -13.23
C ARG A 310 -2.24 27.12 -11.79
N LEU A 311 -1.01 27.59 -11.54
CA LEU A 311 -0.37 27.61 -10.22
C LEU A 311 0.15 29.01 -9.82
N PRO A 312 -0.70 30.06 -9.83
CA PRO A 312 -0.28 31.44 -9.52
C PRO A 312 0.30 31.64 -8.12
N GLY A 313 -0.08 30.78 -7.16
CA GLY A 313 0.44 30.82 -5.81
C GLY A 313 1.83 30.17 -5.66
N LEU A 314 2.35 29.44 -6.66
CA LEU A 314 3.74 29.01 -6.65
C LEU A 314 4.69 30.16 -6.99
N GLY A 315 4.23 31.15 -7.76
CA GLY A 315 5.07 32.20 -8.33
C GLY A 315 5.38 31.96 -9.80
N GLY A 316 6.44 32.62 -10.30
CA GLY A 316 6.78 32.65 -11.72
C GLY A 316 6.00 33.70 -12.51
N ALA A 317 6.67 34.29 -13.51
CA ALA A 317 6.07 35.24 -14.45
C ALA A 317 5.36 34.55 -15.62
N GLU A 318 5.70 33.29 -15.89
CA GLU A 318 5.13 32.48 -16.97
C GLU A 318 4.03 31.56 -16.41
N PRO A 319 2.97 31.26 -17.19
CA PRO A 319 1.98 30.26 -16.83
C PRO A 319 2.59 28.87 -16.57
N LEU A 320 2.26 28.29 -15.41
CA LEU A 320 2.67 26.94 -15.01
C LEU A 320 1.48 25.98 -15.07
N PHE A 321 1.77 24.73 -15.44
CA PHE A 321 0.87 23.57 -15.42
C PHE A 321 1.70 22.31 -15.07
N ILE A 322 1.04 21.17 -14.81
CA ILE A 322 1.72 19.89 -14.59
C ILE A 322 1.77 19.12 -15.91
N ASP A 323 2.97 18.76 -16.35
CA ASP A 323 3.23 17.95 -17.55
C ASP A 323 3.38 16.45 -17.23
N GLY A 324 3.62 16.09 -15.97
CA GLY A 324 3.71 14.71 -15.51
C GLY A 324 3.40 14.56 -14.03
N ALA A 325 2.51 13.62 -13.70
CA ALA A 325 2.22 13.20 -12.34
C ALA A 325 2.18 11.67 -12.29
N ARG A 326 3.19 11.05 -11.67
CA ARG A 326 3.36 9.59 -11.68
C ARG A 326 3.68 9.03 -10.31
N GLN A 327 3.09 7.88 -10.00
CA GLN A 327 3.50 7.05 -8.87
C GLN A 327 4.05 5.71 -9.37
N ARG A 328 5.31 5.43 -9.06
CA ARG A 328 5.85 4.08 -9.13
C ARG A 328 5.87 3.47 -7.75
N ALA A 329 5.27 2.30 -7.59
CA ALA A 329 5.19 1.58 -6.33
C ALA A 329 5.56 0.12 -6.53
N THR A 330 6.12 -0.49 -5.49
CA THR A 330 6.37 -1.93 -5.48
C THR A 330 6.11 -2.48 -4.08
N ALA A 331 5.54 -3.68 -3.97
CA ALA A 331 5.39 -4.41 -2.71
C ALA A 331 5.98 -5.83 -2.81
N THR A 332 6.62 -6.31 -1.74
CA THR A 332 7.09 -7.70 -1.63
C THR A 332 6.66 -8.25 -0.28
N PHE A 333 6.01 -9.39 -0.29
CA PHE A 333 5.65 -10.16 0.89
C PHE A 333 6.51 -11.43 0.92
N GLY A 334 7.43 -11.52 1.88
CA GLY A 334 8.39 -12.61 2.01
C GLY A 334 8.29 -13.34 3.36
N PRO A 335 9.14 -14.35 3.59
CA PRO A 335 9.12 -15.17 4.80
C PRO A 335 9.44 -14.38 6.07
N ASP A 336 10.37 -13.43 6.01
CA ASP A 336 10.84 -12.69 7.18
C ASP A 336 10.08 -11.38 7.42
N GLY A 337 9.49 -10.81 6.37
CA GLY A 337 8.89 -9.49 6.45
C GLY A 337 8.27 -9.00 5.14
N PHE A 338 7.88 -7.74 5.17
CA PHE A 338 7.55 -6.94 4.01
C PHE A 338 8.82 -6.12 3.61
N ARG A 339 9.66 -6.73 2.73
CA ARG A 339 10.99 -6.37 2.12
C ARG A 339 12.28 -6.40 3.01
N ALA A 340 13.48 -6.86 2.62
CA ALA A 340 14.03 -8.11 2.02
C ALA A 340 15.56 -8.27 2.37
N ALA A 341 16.00 -9.40 2.98
CA ALA A 341 17.36 -10.04 2.98
C ALA A 341 17.39 -11.33 3.85
N SER A 342 18.29 -12.31 3.59
CA SER A 342 18.21 -13.74 4.04
C SER A 342 19.39 -14.29 4.89
N VAL A 343 19.24 -15.45 5.58
CA VAL A 343 20.13 -16.67 5.58
C VAL A 343 19.65 -17.86 6.51
N THR A 344 19.60 -19.06 5.90
CA THR A 344 19.75 -20.52 6.22
C THR A 344 19.26 -21.28 7.51
N ALA A 345 18.72 -22.49 7.23
CA ALA A 345 18.11 -23.63 7.98
C ALA A 345 19.00 -24.43 8.99
N LEU A 346 18.61 -25.47 9.77
CA LEU A 346 17.77 -26.70 9.62
C LEU A 346 17.30 -27.28 10.99
N GLY A 347 16.30 -28.19 10.99
CA GLY A 347 15.97 -29.07 12.11
C GLY A 347 15.44 -30.46 11.68
N VAL A 348 16.00 -31.53 12.26
CA VAL A 348 15.87 -32.95 11.88
C VAL A 348 14.59 -33.61 12.43
N ALA A 349 13.98 -34.51 11.66
CA ALA A 349 12.90 -35.40 12.12
C ALA A 349 13.45 -36.60 12.92
N GLY A 350 12.81 -36.89 14.06
CA GLY A 350 13.06 -38.08 14.89
C GLY A 350 11.78 -38.91 15.09
N GLY A 351 11.93 -40.24 15.09
CA GLY A 351 10.88 -41.24 14.92
C GLY A 351 9.91 -41.46 16.09
N ALA A 352 8.94 -42.33 15.81
CA ALA A 352 7.73 -42.56 16.59
C ALA A 352 7.95 -43.28 17.94
N ALA A 353 7.18 -42.83 18.93
CA ALA A 353 6.66 -43.66 20.01
C ALA A 353 5.13 -43.44 20.06
N ALA A 354 4.37 -44.47 20.43
CA ALA A 354 2.90 -44.43 20.49
C ALA A 354 2.44 -43.29 21.42
N ARG A 355 1.83 -42.25 20.84
CA ARG A 355 1.20 -41.17 21.60
C ARG A 355 -0.14 -41.67 22.17
N PRO A 356 -0.56 -41.22 23.38
CA PRO A 356 -1.88 -41.52 23.97
C PRO A 356 -3.03 -41.07 23.04
N ARG A 357 -4.31 -41.17 23.39
CA ARG A 357 -5.37 -40.58 22.54
C ARG A 357 -5.43 -39.06 22.75
N PRO A 358 -5.60 -38.23 21.70
CA PRO A 358 -5.68 -36.78 21.85
C PRO A 358 -6.92 -36.39 22.69
N SER A 359 -6.72 -35.66 23.78
CA SER A 359 -7.71 -35.41 24.84
C SER A 359 -8.51 -34.12 24.66
N TYR A 360 -8.13 -33.25 23.72
CA TYR A 360 -8.62 -31.88 23.64
C TYR A 360 -9.35 -31.59 22.33
N LEU A 361 -10.65 -31.27 22.36
CA LEU A 361 -11.36 -30.72 21.19
C LEU A 361 -10.90 -29.27 20.98
N ARG A 362 -10.28 -28.97 19.83
CA ARG A 362 -9.69 -27.65 19.54
C ARG A 362 -10.17 -27.09 18.22
N ARG A 363 -10.28 -25.76 18.20
CA ARG A 363 -10.76 -25.00 17.05
C ARG A 363 -9.57 -24.68 16.16
N ILE A 364 -9.65 -25.15 14.91
CA ILE A 364 -8.60 -24.92 13.91
C ILE A 364 -9.20 -24.03 12.83
N ALA A 365 -8.65 -22.84 12.68
CA ALA A 365 -8.92 -21.97 11.55
C ALA A 365 -7.81 -22.16 10.50
N ARG A 366 -8.19 -22.31 9.24
CA ARG A 366 -7.26 -22.37 8.10
C ARG A 366 -7.64 -21.28 7.11
N ALA A 367 -6.73 -20.36 6.85
CA ALA A 367 -6.91 -19.29 5.88
C ALA A 367 -5.91 -19.49 4.72
N GLY A 368 -6.43 -19.83 3.55
CA GLY A 368 -5.63 -20.11 2.35
C GLY A 368 -5.88 -19.11 1.23
N PHE A 369 -4.83 -18.57 0.64
CA PHE A 369 -4.88 -17.61 -0.47
C PHE A 369 -4.47 -18.27 -1.80
N GLY A 370 -5.33 -19.14 -2.31
CA GLY A 370 -5.08 -19.90 -3.53
C GLY A 370 -5.43 -19.21 -4.86
N ARG A 371 -5.98 -18.00 -4.82
CA ARG A 371 -6.41 -17.23 -6.00
C ARG A 371 -6.20 -15.74 -5.79
N PRO A 372 -6.41 -14.87 -6.80
CA PRO A 372 -6.17 -13.44 -6.66
C PRO A 372 -6.82 -12.82 -5.42
N PHE A 373 -6.03 -12.00 -4.72
CA PHE A 373 -6.37 -11.47 -3.41
C PHE A 373 -5.79 -10.07 -3.21
N GLY A 374 -6.35 -9.33 -2.26
CA GLY A 374 -5.90 -7.99 -1.91
C GLY A 374 -4.95 -7.98 -0.72
N PHE A 375 -4.12 -6.95 -0.61
CA PHE A 375 -3.40 -6.65 0.62
C PHE A 375 -3.47 -5.15 0.94
N LEU A 376 -3.42 -4.82 2.23
CA LEU A 376 -3.24 -3.46 2.74
C LEU A 376 -2.06 -3.41 3.69
N ALA A 377 -1.15 -2.45 3.54
CA ALA A 377 -0.13 -2.13 4.55
C ALA A 377 -0.63 -0.92 5.37
N VAL A 378 -0.72 -1.09 6.69
CA VAL A 378 -1.38 -0.14 7.58
C VAL A 378 -0.51 0.15 8.80
N HIS A 379 -0.40 1.43 9.17
CA HIS A 379 0.14 1.82 10.48
C HIS A 379 -0.93 1.62 11.56
N ARG A 380 -0.78 0.58 12.38
CA ARG A 380 -1.84 0.01 13.23
C ARG A 380 -2.47 1.01 14.18
N THR A 381 -1.67 1.80 14.90
CA THR A 381 -2.17 2.74 15.91
C THR A 381 -3.05 3.82 15.30
N SER A 382 -2.70 4.28 14.09
CA SER A 382 -3.44 5.36 13.42
C SER A 382 -4.54 4.87 12.49
N GLY A 383 -4.43 3.64 11.97
CA GLY A 383 -5.24 3.15 10.86
C GLY A 383 -4.87 3.73 9.49
N LEU A 384 -3.73 4.42 9.36
CA LEU A 384 -3.26 5.01 8.10
C LEU A 384 -2.94 3.94 7.07
N LEU A 385 -3.61 4.03 5.92
CA LEU A 385 -3.33 3.23 4.74
C LEU A 385 -2.06 3.72 4.06
N LEU A 386 -0.98 2.94 4.19
CA LEU A 386 0.31 3.24 3.57
C LEU A 386 0.37 2.70 2.13
N ALA A 387 -0.12 1.48 1.94
CA ALA A 387 -0.23 0.84 0.62
C ALA A 387 -1.47 -0.04 0.52
N ALA A 388 -2.02 -0.18 -0.67
CA ALA A 388 -3.01 -1.19 -1.04
C ALA A 388 -2.59 -1.84 -2.35
N GLY A 389 -2.92 -3.11 -2.55
CA GLY A 389 -2.61 -3.77 -3.82
C GLY A 389 -3.39 -5.05 -4.04
N TRP A 390 -3.41 -5.48 -5.29
CA TRP A 390 -4.09 -6.69 -5.75
C TRP A 390 -3.07 -7.63 -6.37
N VAL A 391 -3.02 -8.87 -5.89
CA VAL A 391 -2.07 -9.90 -6.31
C VAL A 391 -2.76 -10.83 -7.29
N THR A 392 -2.26 -10.87 -8.53
CA THR A 392 -2.71 -11.82 -9.57
C THR A 392 -1.59 -12.78 -9.98
N ASP A 393 -0.33 -12.44 -9.72
CA ASP A 393 0.84 -13.17 -10.20
C ASP A 393 1.86 -13.37 -9.05
N PRO A 394 1.72 -14.43 -8.25
CA PRO A 394 2.68 -14.72 -7.17
C PRO A 394 4.00 -15.34 -7.67
N ASP A 395 5.00 -15.43 -6.79
CA ASP A 395 6.32 -15.98 -7.14
C ASP A 395 6.21 -17.48 -7.48
N PRO A 396 6.84 -17.95 -8.58
CA PRO A 396 6.80 -19.36 -8.98
C PRO A 396 7.56 -20.26 -8.00
N ALA A 397 7.26 -21.55 -8.00
CA ALA A 397 8.06 -22.52 -7.26
C ALA A 397 9.49 -22.66 -7.85
N THR A 398 10.52 -22.84 -7.01
CA THR A 398 11.93 -23.05 -7.40
C THR A 398 12.03 -24.27 -8.32
N GLY A 399 12.80 -24.11 -9.41
CA GLY A 399 13.02 -25.19 -10.40
C GLY A 399 12.17 -25.07 -11.67
N VAL A 400 11.22 -24.13 -11.73
CA VAL A 400 10.52 -23.78 -12.97
C VAL A 400 11.15 -22.50 -13.53
N ARG A 401 12.01 -22.63 -14.55
CA ARG A 401 12.34 -21.48 -15.40
C ARG A 401 11.09 -21.13 -16.22
N ALA A 402 10.83 -19.83 -16.36
CA ALA A 402 9.74 -19.26 -17.14
C ALA A 402 9.71 -19.77 -18.59
#